data_AF-A0A5B0NAF0-F1
#
_entry.id   AF-A0A5B0NAF0-F1
#
_cell.length_a   1.000
_cell.length_b   1.000
_cell.length_c   1.000
_cell.angle_alpha   90.00
_cell.angle_beta   90.00
_cell.angle_gamma   90.00
#
_symmetry.space_group_name_H-M   'P 1'
#
loop_
_entity.id
_entity.type
_entity.pdbx_description
1 polymer ?
#
loop_
_entity_poly.entity_id
_entity_poly.type
_entity_poly.pdbx_seq_one_letter_code
_entity_poly.pdbx_strand_id
1 'polypeptide(L)'
;MAFLGLSLVTWQTLLIIGFPFICGSFSRIRAILLFIRHPFRKTPPSERNAASGAKKTAQVLPPRRYLRPQSFFLGFLLLGHLVRFLSTNPSQSNPFRLTNQPLNVPSTTLLSSLERYYRSKGLKETPYEQERLIRKLNTLDARLLYSTIGPDPFLHCTWCRPPSSKANGADHLYFGLSRLGLQYASLLLAIGLMTTGASQLRMKRRIWRTRLALLSIFYFIFEAAVLSILVFIPSLLTAMDAGRMTWDALFLFRSSFFPFILFCSWWAVVSEPPAELLSPIAKVGLGLASVASDLDGLVNRLRLTALQRTALMKDGDYRSQIHSFWENVERQATLASSNPSIKSMKETMGLSTSDTMNHQSRDQLRTWIDNVFPDPSFDSSSPTSL
;
A
#
# COMPACT_ATOMS: atom_id res chain seq x y z
N MET A 1 -19.49 14.83 36.01
CA MET A 1 -19.55 14.93 34.52
C MET A 1 -19.02 13.64 33.93
N ALA A 2 -19.87 12.61 33.80
CA ALA A 2 -19.50 11.33 33.21
C ALA A 2 -19.91 11.34 31.73
N PHE A 3 -18.92 11.38 30.84
CA PHE A 3 -19.17 11.21 29.41
C PHE A 3 -19.14 9.70 29.14
N LEU A 4 -20.27 9.13 28.72
CA LEU A 4 -20.50 7.70 28.38
C LEU A 4 -20.60 6.69 29.55
N GLY A 5 -20.86 7.11 30.79
CA GLY A 5 -21.03 6.17 31.93
C GLY A 5 -19.75 5.40 32.32
N LEU A 6 -18.66 5.64 31.62
CA LEU A 6 -17.31 5.19 31.92
C LEU A 6 -16.75 6.09 33.02
N SER A 7 -16.27 5.46 34.10
CA SER A 7 -15.68 6.18 35.23
C SER A 7 -14.49 7.02 34.76
N LEU A 8 -14.22 8.14 35.43
CA LEU A 8 -13.04 8.99 35.15
C LEU A 8 -11.75 8.16 35.08
N VAL A 9 -11.69 7.10 35.88
CA VAL A 9 -10.60 6.12 35.94
C VAL A 9 -10.46 5.35 34.63
N THR A 10 -11.56 4.90 34.01
CA THR A 10 -11.52 4.21 32.71
C THR A 10 -11.11 5.13 31.55
N TRP A 11 -11.48 6.41 31.61
CA TRP A 11 -10.97 7.41 30.67
C TRP A 11 -9.48 7.68 30.90
N GLN A 12 -9.04 7.75 32.16
CA GLN A 12 -7.62 7.84 32.50
C GLN A 12 -6.83 6.63 32.02
N THR A 13 -7.34 5.40 32.16
CA THR A 13 -6.62 4.21 31.68
C THR A 13 -6.59 4.13 30.16
N LEU A 14 -7.68 4.46 29.46
CA LEU A 14 -7.68 4.58 28.00
C LEU A 14 -6.72 5.66 27.49
N LEU A 15 -6.66 6.80 28.18
CA LEU A 15 -5.68 7.83 27.88
C LEU A 15 -4.27 7.35 28.20
N ILE A 16 -4.00 6.73 29.35
CA ILE A 16 -2.66 6.22 29.72
C ILE A 16 -2.18 5.10 28.78
N ILE A 17 -3.09 4.32 28.19
CA ILE A 17 -2.76 3.27 27.21
C ILE A 17 -2.59 3.87 25.80
N GLY A 18 -3.39 4.86 25.41
CA GLY A 18 -3.27 5.56 24.12
C GLY A 18 -2.15 6.60 24.06
N PHE A 19 -1.81 7.21 25.19
CA PHE A 19 -0.81 8.26 25.35
C PHE A 19 0.61 7.81 24.98
N PRO A 20 1.12 6.61 25.31
CA PRO A 20 2.43 6.17 24.84
C PRO A 20 2.48 5.93 23.32
N PHE A 21 1.35 5.63 22.66
CA PHE A 21 1.26 5.56 21.19
C PHE A 21 1.33 6.93 20.52
N ILE A 22 0.85 7.97 21.21
CA ILE A 22 0.76 9.35 20.73
C ILE A 22 2.01 10.18 21.14
N CYS A 23 2.54 9.99 22.35
CA CYS A 23 3.64 10.77 22.93
C CYS A 23 5.03 10.35 22.46
N GLY A 24 5.20 9.13 21.93
CA GLY A 24 6.40 8.79 21.15
C GLY A 24 6.60 9.69 19.92
N SER A 25 5.53 10.34 19.43
CA SER A 25 5.55 11.31 18.33
C SER A 25 5.79 12.76 18.81
N PHE A 26 5.36 13.11 20.02
CA PHE A 26 5.42 14.50 20.51
C PHE A 26 6.83 15.01 20.86
N SER A 27 7.77 14.14 21.26
CA SER A 27 9.17 14.55 21.45
C SER A 27 9.80 15.09 20.16
N ARG A 28 9.36 14.59 19.00
CA ARG A 28 9.80 15.07 17.68
C ARG A 28 9.09 16.34 17.24
N ILE A 29 7.83 16.53 17.65
CA ILE A 29 7.07 17.78 17.40
C ILE A 29 7.68 18.95 18.19
N ARG A 30 8.17 18.72 19.41
CA ARG A 30 8.88 19.75 20.20
C ARG A 30 10.21 20.16 19.54
N ALA A 31 10.96 19.21 18.98
CA ALA A 31 12.18 19.49 18.23
C ALA A 31 11.92 20.31 16.95
N ILE A 32 10.79 20.07 16.27
CA ILE A 32 10.40 20.78 15.06
C ILE A 32 9.81 22.17 15.38
N LEU A 33 9.05 22.31 16.46
CA LEU A 33 8.57 23.62 16.94
C LEU A 33 9.72 24.51 17.41
N LEU A 34 10.77 23.95 18.01
CA LEU A 34 12.00 24.69 18.34
C LEU A 34 12.77 25.11 17.08
N PHE A 35 12.77 24.28 16.04
CA PHE A 35 13.38 24.61 14.75
C PHE A 35 12.61 25.71 14.00
N ILE A 36 11.28 25.72 14.07
CA ILE A 36 10.43 26.78 13.51
C ILE A 36 10.59 28.09 14.30
N ARG A 37 10.79 28.03 15.62
CA ARG A 37 10.89 29.22 16.49
C ARG A 37 12.22 29.97 16.34
N HIS A 38 13.32 29.31 15.96
CA HIS A 38 14.61 29.95 15.74
C HIS A 38 15.37 29.38 14.53
N PRO A 39 15.05 29.81 13.30
CA PRO A 39 15.66 29.25 12.08
C PRO A 39 17.12 29.68 11.84
N PHE A 40 17.64 30.71 12.54
CA PHE A 40 18.94 31.31 12.23
C PHE A 40 19.74 31.81 13.45
N ARG A 41 19.94 30.99 14.50
CA ARG A 41 21.01 31.29 15.46
C ARG A 41 22.27 30.54 15.05
N LYS A 42 23.18 31.24 14.37
CA LYS A 42 24.54 30.78 14.07
C LYS A 42 25.25 30.46 15.38
N THR A 43 25.47 29.19 15.67
CA THR A 43 26.54 28.77 16.58
C THR A 43 27.88 29.01 15.87
N PRO A 44 28.83 29.75 16.45
CA PRO A 44 30.17 29.84 15.87
C PRO A 44 30.86 28.47 15.99
N PRO A 45 31.67 28.05 15.00
CA PRO A 45 32.38 26.79 15.06
C PRO A 45 33.58 26.91 16.00
N SER A 46 33.71 25.96 16.92
CA SER A 46 34.95 25.70 17.65
C SER A 46 35.94 25.04 16.69
N GLU A 47 37.09 25.69 16.48
CA GLU A 47 38.24 25.14 15.79
C GLU A 47 38.72 23.85 16.48
N ARG A 48 38.79 22.76 15.72
CA ARG A 48 39.86 21.77 15.89
C ARG A 48 40.15 21.09 14.56
N ASN A 49 41.40 21.24 14.17
CA ASN A 49 42.05 20.73 12.97
C ASN A 49 41.87 19.22 12.79
N ALA A 50 41.57 18.79 11.56
CA ALA A 50 42.14 17.59 10.96
C ALA A 50 41.92 17.64 9.43
N ALA A 51 43.02 17.48 8.71
CA ALA A 51 43.15 17.63 7.28
C ALA A 51 42.63 16.43 6.47
N SER A 52 42.54 16.68 5.16
CA SER A 52 42.55 15.73 4.03
C SER A 52 41.22 15.17 3.54
N GLY A 53 40.99 15.32 2.23
CA GLY A 53 39.95 14.63 1.47
C GLY A 53 38.91 15.56 0.84
N ALA A 54 39.31 16.32 -0.19
CA ALA A 54 38.38 17.06 -1.05
C ALA A 54 37.45 16.09 -1.81
N LYS A 55 36.32 15.71 -1.19
CA LYS A 55 35.16 15.14 -1.90
C LYS A 55 34.32 16.29 -2.44
N LYS A 56 34.26 16.42 -3.76
CA LYS A 56 33.29 17.27 -4.47
C LYS A 56 31.90 17.04 -3.87
N THR A 57 31.42 18.02 -3.12
CA THR A 57 30.07 18.04 -2.57
C THR A 57 29.13 18.24 -3.75
N ALA A 58 28.47 17.17 -4.18
CA ALA A 58 27.39 17.27 -5.15
C ALA A 58 26.34 18.25 -4.59
N GLN A 59 26.12 19.35 -5.31
CA GLN A 59 25.05 20.30 -5.01
C GLN A 59 23.71 19.54 -5.04
N VAL A 60 23.16 19.31 -3.85
CA VAL A 60 21.81 18.80 -3.67
C VAL A 60 20.86 19.94 -4.05
N LEU A 61 20.35 19.94 -5.28
CA LEU A 61 19.21 20.78 -5.64
C LEU A 61 18.05 20.50 -4.66
N PRO A 62 17.25 21.53 -4.28
CA PRO A 62 16.12 21.32 -3.40
C PRO A 62 15.16 20.30 -4.04
N PRO A 63 14.64 19.34 -3.27
CA PRO A 63 13.75 18.32 -3.81
C PRO A 63 12.50 19.02 -4.36
N ARG A 64 12.36 19.04 -5.69
CA ARG A 64 11.10 19.35 -6.37
C ARG A 64 10.07 18.37 -5.80
N ARG A 65 9.17 18.87 -4.93
CA ARG A 65 8.07 18.09 -4.38
C ARG A 65 7.20 17.63 -5.54
N TYR A 66 7.45 16.44 -6.03
CA TYR A 66 6.59 15.81 -7.02
C TYR A 66 5.25 15.55 -6.33
N LEU A 67 4.23 16.31 -6.75
CA LEU A 67 2.89 16.25 -6.21
C LEU A 67 2.31 14.89 -6.63
N ARG A 68 2.44 13.88 -5.77
CA ARG A 68 2.03 12.51 -6.09
C ARG A 68 0.53 12.50 -6.40
N PRO A 69 0.06 11.80 -7.45
CA PRO A 69 -1.37 11.67 -7.76
C PRO A 69 -2.20 11.14 -6.57
N GLN A 70 -1.58 10.34 -5.69
CA GLN A 70 -2.15 9.87 -4.43
C GLN A 70 -2.60 11.02 -3.49
N SER A 71 -1.91 12.16 -3.51
CA SER A 71 -2.27 13.32 -2.69
C SER A 71 -3.53 14.03 -3.19
N PHE A 72 -3.75 14.08 -4.51
CA PHE A 72 -4.98 14.60 -5.10
C PHE A 72 -6.17 13.69 -4.80
N PHE A 73 -6.00 12.38 -4.96
CA PHE A 73 -7.04 11.40 -4.63
C PHE A 73 -7.48 11.51 -3.17
N LEU A 74 -6.54 11.77 -2.26
CA LEU A 74 -6.86 11.98 -0.86
C LEU A 74 -7.56 13.32 -0.60
N GLY A 75 -7.16 14.39 -1.30
CA GLY A 75 -7.88 15.66 -1.28
C GLY A 75 -9.34 15.48 -1.71
N PHE A 76 -9.60 14.72 -2.78
CA PHE A 76 -10.95 14.39 -3.23
C PHE A 76 -11.72 13.52 -2.23
N LEU A 77 -11.09 12.51 -1.62
CA LEU A 77 -11.73 11.69 -0.60
C LEU A 77 -12.10 12.50 0.65
N LEU A 78 -11.19 13.37 1.10
CA LEU A 78 -11.41 14.22 2.27
C LEU A 78 -12.48 15.27 1.98
N LEU A 79 -12.45 15.89 0.80
CA LEU A 79 -13.50 16.80 0.35
C LEU A 79 -14.85 16.07 0.22
N GLY A 80 -14.87 14.86 -0.33
CA GLY A 80 -16.06 14.04 -0.43
C GLY A 80 -16.65 13.69 0.94
N HIS A 81 -15.81 13.36 1.92
CA HIS A 81 -16.25 13.14 3.30
C HIS A 81 -16.76 14.40 3.98
N LEU A 82 -16.13 15.55 3.75
CA LEU A 82 -16.59 16.84 4.27
C LEU A 82 -17.94 17.24 3.66
N VAL A 83 -18.08 17.15 2.34
CA VAL A 83 -19.35 17.43 1.64
C VAL A 83 -20.44 16.50 2.16
N ARG A 84 -20.15 15.20 2.30
CA ARG A 84 -21.09 14.23 2.86
C ARG A 84 -21.46 14.55 4.32
N PHE A 85 -20.51 14.99 5.13
CA PHE A 85 -20.78 15.39 6.52
C PHE A 85 -21.71 16.61 6.59
N LEU A 86 -21.45 17.62 5.75
CA LEU A 86 -22.30 18.81 5.67
C LEU A 86 -23.69 18.49 5.11
N SER A 87 -23.78 17.68 4.06
CA SER A 87 -25.03 17.37 3.37
C SER A 87 -25.92 16.40 4.15
N THR A 88 -25.32 15.47 4.90
CA THR A 88 -26.01 14.33 5.53
C THR A 88 -26.06 14.50 7.05
N ASN A 89 -26.05 15.74 7.54
CA ASN A 89 -26.06 15.97 8.98
C ASN A 89 -27.39 15.48 9.59
N PRO A 90 -27.38 14.41 10.39
CA PRO A 90 -28.60 13.78 10.89
C PRO A 90 -29.42 14.68 11.80
N SER A 91 -28.76 15.63 12.47
CA SER A 91 -29.42 16.57 13.37
C SER A 91 -30.39 17.50 12.64
N GLN A 92 -30.19 17.74 11.34
CA GLN A 92 -31.05 18.63 10.54
C GLN A 92 -32.32 17.94 10.03
N SER A 93 -32.34 16.61 9.95
CA SER A 93 -33.48 15.83 9.46
C SER A 93 -34.28 15.14 10.57
N ASN A 94 -33.82 15.23 11.82
CA ASN A 94 -34.38 14.48 12.93
C ASN A 94 -35.68 15.13 13.47
N PRO A 95 -36.84 14.46 13.36
CA PRO A 95 -38.13 15.06 13.70
C PRO A 95 -38.21 15.54 15.15
N PHE A 96 -37.65 14.79 16.10
CA PHE A 96 -37.71 15.15 17.53
C PHE A 96 -36.83 16.36 17.89
N ARG A 97 -35.70 16.56 17.19
CA ARG A 97 -34.85 17.74 17.39
C ARG A 97 -35.43 18.97 16.69
N LEU A 98 -36.08 18.80 15.55
CA LEU A 98 -36.75 19.89 14.84
C LEU A 98 -37.93 20.45 15.64
N THR A 99 -38.68 19.58 16.32
CA THR A 99 -39.85 19.98 17.11
C THR A 99 -39.55 20.23 18.58
N ASN A 100 -38.31 19.98 19.04
CA ASN A 100 -37.90 20.03 20.45
C ASN A 100 -38.80 19.19 21.38
N GLN A 101 -39.24 18.02 20.90
CA GLN A 101 -40.16 17.14 21.63
C GLN A 101 -39.44 15.91 22.21
N PRO A 102 -39.83 15.44 23.41
CA PRO A 102 -39.27 14.20 23.96
C PRO A 102 -39.78 12.97 23.18
N LEU A 103 -39.04 11.86 23.27
CA LEU A 103 -39.37 10.60 22.56
C LEU A 103 -40.73 10.01 22.94
N ASN A 104 -41.24 10.31 24.14
CA ASN A 104 -42.51 9.77 24.63
C ASN A 104 -43.75 10.44 24.01
N VAL A 105 -43.58 11.47 23.18
CA VAL A 105 -44.69 12.22 22.57
C VAL A 105 -45.43 11.35 21.55
N PRO A 106 -46.78 11.25 21.59
CA PRO A 106 -47.54 10.42 20.65
C PRO A 106 -47.31 10.83 19.18
N SER A 107 -47.48 9.89 18.24
CA SER A 107 -47.16 10.13 16.83
C SER A 107 -48.06 11.18 16.17
N THR A 108 -49.30 11.30 16.63
CA THR A 108 -50.26 12.32 16.16
C THR A 108 -49.82 13.73 16.52
N THR A 109 -49.38 13.95 17.75
CA THR A 109 -48.90 15.27 18.19
C THR A 109 -47.55 15.61 17.57
N LEU A 110 -46.69 14.61 17.34
CA LEU A 110 -45.43 14.78 16.62
C LEU A 110 -45.64 15.13 15.14
N LEU A 111 -46.61 14.53 14.48
CA LEU A 111 -46.97 14.86 13.10
C LEU A 111 -47.50 16.31 13.02
N SER A 112 -48.41 16.68 13.92
CA SER A 112 -48.96 18.05 13.96
C SER A 112 -47.89 19.12 14.26
N SER A 113 -46.87 18.79 15.07
CA SER A 113 -45.79 19.74 15.38
C SER A 113 -44.81 19.88 14.22
N LEU A 114 -44.55 18.80 13.47
CA LEU A 114 -43.76 18.85 12.24
C LEU A 114 -44.46 19.64 11.15
N GLU A 115 -45.76 19.43 10.93
CA GLU A 115 -46.52 20.21 9.95
C GLU A 115 -46.45 21.72 10.26
N ARG A 116 -46.56 22.11 11.54
CA ARG A 116 -46.37 23.51 11.96
C ARG A 116 -44.96 24.01 11.66
N TYR A 117 -43.93 23.19 11.90
CA TYR A 117 -42.54 23.53 11.61
C TYR A 117 -42.27 23.70 10.11
N TYR A 118 -42.84 22.85 9.25
CA TYR A 118 -42.68 22.96 7.80
C TYR A 118 -43.48 24.13 7.22
N ARG A 119 -44.67 24.37 7.75
CA ARG A 119 -45.49 25.53 7.39
C ARG A 119 -44.79 26.85 7.73
N SER A 120 -44.09 26.93 8.87
CA SER A 120 -43.30 28.12 9.23
C SER A 120 -42.08 28.34 8.33
N LYS A 121 -41.57 27.27 7.70
CA LYS A 121 -40.54 27.33 6.66
C LYS A 121 -41.08 27.58 5.23
N GLY A 122 -42.39 27.77 5.07
CA GLY A 122 -43.02 28.04 3.77
C GLY A 122 -43.32 26.80 2.92
N LEU A 123 -43.18 25.59 3.48
CA LEU A 123 -43.57 24.34 2.82
C LEU A 123 -45.04 24.05 3.15
N LYS A 124 -45.87 23.85 2.12
CA LYS A 124 -47.30 23.52 2.27
C LYS A 124 -47.53 22.10 2.78
N GLU A 125 -46.61 21.18 2.46
CA GLU A 125 -46.71 19.75 2.77
C GLU A 125 -45.44 19.24 3.43
N THR A 126 -45.61 18.27 4.33
CA THR A 126 -44.50 17.53 4.95
C THR A 126 -43.83 16.62 3.92
N PRO A 127 -42.48 16.52 3.90
CA PRO A 127 -41.80 15.67 2.94
C PRO A 127 -42.17 14.19 3.13
N TYR A 128 -42.42 13.49 2.02
CA TYR A 128 -42.90 12.10 2.01
C TYR A 128 -42.08 11.13 2.89
N GLU A 129 -40.75 11.26 2.88
CA GLU A 129 -39.86 10.43 3.70
C GLU A 129 -40.12 10.58 5.21
N GLN A 130 -40.51 11.77 5.66
CA GLN A 130 -40.81 12.00 7.07
C GLN A 130 -42.15 11.43 7.46
N GLU A 131 -43.18 11.55 6.62
CA GLU A 131 -44.46 10.91 6.88
C GLU A 131 -44.31 9.39 6.98
N ARG A 132 -43.54 8.80 6.06
CA ARG A 132 -43.22 7.37 6.06
C ARG A 132 -42.48 6.97 7.34
N LEU A 133 -41.53 7.79 7.80
CA LEU A 133 -40.81 7.56 9.05
C LEU A 133 -41.75 7.62 10.26
N ILE A 134 -42.60 8.63 10.36
CA ILE A 134 -43.54 8.81 11.48
C ILE A 134 -44.52 7.65 11.57
N ARG A 135 -45.04 7.17 10.43
CA ARG A 135 -45.92 5.98 10.40
C ARG A 135 -45.25 4.74 10.99
N LYS A 136 -43.92 4.60 10.84
CA LYS A 136 -43.13 3.50 11.42
C LYS A 136 -42.78 3.72 12.90
N LEU A 137 -42.85 4.95 13.41
CA LEU A 137 -42.51 5.35 14.79
C LEU A 137 -43.73 5.37 15.73
N ASN A 138 -44.75 4.54 15.47
CA ASN A 138 -45.97 4.55 16.26
C ASN A 138 -45.79 3.99 17.68
N THR A 139 -44.87 3.05 17.89
CA THR A 139 -44.61 2.44 19.20
C THR A 139 -43.44 3.12 19.93
N LEU A 140 -43.46 3.09 21.27
CA LEU A 140 -42.36 3.62 22.08
C LEU A 140 -41.05 2.87 21.80
N ASP A 141 -41.13 1.54 21.67
CA ASP A 141 -39.98 0.67 21.35
C ASP A 141 -39.33 1.05 20.01
N ALA A 142 -40.14 1.40 19.00
CA ALA A 142 -39.62 1.88 17.71
C ALA A 142 -38.90 3.22 17.84
N ARG A 143 -39.37 4.11 18.71
CA ARG A 143 -38.72 5.42 18.95
C ARG A 143 -37.42 5.29 19.73
N LEU A 144 -37.36 4.37 20.70
CA LEU A 144 -36.13 4.05 21.41
C LEU A 144 -35.09 3.47 20.43
N LEU A 145 -35.50 2.50 19.60
CA LEU A 145 -34.64 1.92 18.57
C LEU A 145 -34.20 2.96 17.52
N TYR A 146 -35.07 3.91 17.19
CA TYR A 146 -34.74 5.03 16.31
C TYR A 146 -33.64 5.92 16.90
N SER A 147 -33.66 6.18 18.21
CA SER A 147 -32.62 6.99 18.84
C SER A 147 -31.24 6.33 18.91
N THR A 148 -31.16 5.00 18.74
CA THR A 148 -29.91 4.24 18.70
C THR A 148 -29.37 4.04 17.30
N ILE A 149 -30.22 3.63 16.34
CA ILE A 149 -29.77 3.23 15.00
C ILE A 149 -30.00 4.34 13.95
N GLY A 150 -30.92 5.27 14.21
CA GLY A 150 -31.26 6.38 13.31
C GLY A 150 -32.35 6.05 12.27
N PRO A 151 -32.60 6.94 11.30
CA PRO A 151 -33.67 6.85 10.30
C PRO A 151 -33.40 5.84 9.19
N ASP A 152 -32.12 5.60 8.87
CA ASP A 152 -31.68 4.84 7.69
C ASP A 152 -32.29 3.42 7.61
N PRO A 153 -32.24 2.60 8.68
CA PRO A 153 -32.87 1.27 8.68
C PRO A 153 -34.39 1.34 8.55
N PHE A 154 -35.05 2.34 9.15
CA PHE A 154 -36.50 2.46 9.07
C PHE A 154 -36.97 2.85 7.67
N LEU A 155 -36.21 3.63 6.92
CA LEU A 155 -36.59 4.05 5.57
C LEU A 155 -36.24 3.01 4.50
N HIS A 156 -35.05 2.41 4.59
CA HIS A 156 -34.49 1.58 3.52
C HIS A 156 -34.67 0.07 3.74
N CYS A 157 -34.88 -0.39 4.97
CA CYS A 157 -35.10 -1.80 5.22
C CYS A 157 -36.55 -2.18 4.93
N THR A 158 -36.77 -3.00 3.89
CA THR A 158 -38.08 -3.51 3.49
C THR A 158 -38.49 -4.77 4.26
N TRP A 159 -37.52 -5.54 4.75
CA TRP A 159 -37.71 -6.83 5.43
C TRP A 159 -37.68 -6.72 6.97
N CYS A 160 -37.26 -5.58 7.51
CA CYS A 160 -37.16 -5.39 8.96
C CYS A 160 -38.56 -5.32 9.59
N ARG A 161 -38.81 -6.17 10.59
CA ARG A 161 -40.06 -6.15 11.35
C ARG A 161 -40.06 -5.04 12.40
N PRO A 162 -41.18 -4.33 12.61
CA PRO A 162 -41.26 -3.32 13.65
C PRO A 162 -40.98 -3.94 15.02
N PRO A 163 -40.21 -3.27 15.89
CA PRO A 163 -39.94 -3.79 17.22
C PRO A 163 -41.25 -3.92 18.01
N SER A 164 -41.40 -5.06 18.68
CA SER A 164 -42.55 -5.44 19.49
C SER A 164 -42.02 -6.09 20.77
N SER A 165 -42.86 -6.27 21.79
CA SER A 165 -42.45 -6.79 23.11
C SER A 165 -41.76 -8.18 23.05
N LYS A 166 -41.89 -8.92 21.94
CA LYS A 166 -41.23 -10.22 21.70
C LYS A 166 -40.03 -10.15 20.73
N ALA A 167 -39.87 -9.04 20.01
CA ALA A 167 -38.88 -8.89 18.94
C ALA A 167 -38.00 -7.67 19.23
N ASN A 168 -36.77 -7.92 19.68
CA ASN A 168 -35.80 -6.94 20.20
C ASN A 168 -35.20 -6.01 19.11
N GLY A 169 -35.79 -5.92 17.92
CA GLY A 169 -35.29 -5.06 16.85
C GLY A 169 -33.99 -5.52 16.17
N ALA A 170 -33.59 -6.78 16.33
CA ALA A 170 -32.34 -7.34 15.79
C ALA A 170 -32.20 -7.17 14.26
N ASP A 171 -33.30 -7.28 13.51
CA ASP A 171 -33.30 -7.09 12.05
C ASP A 171 -32.74 -5.71 11.64
N HIS A 172 -33.15 -4.66 12.35
CA HIS A 172 -32.68 -3.29 12.11
C HIS A 172 -31.20 -3.13 12.49
N LEU A 173 -30.75 -3.85 13.52
CA LEU A 173 -29.34 -3.86 13.90
C LEU A 173 -28.48 -4.53 12.83
N TYR A 174 -28.88 -5.69 12.28
CA TYR A 174 -28.11 -6.35 11.22
C TYR A 174 -28.03 -5.50 9.95
N PHE A 175 -29.12 -4.81 9.59
CA PHE A 175 -29.11 -3.84 8.49
C PHE A 175 -28.16 -2.67 8.77
N GLY A 176 -28.20 -2.10 9.99
CA GLY A 176 -27.28 -1.03 10.39
C GLY A 176 -25.82 -1.47 10.40
N LEU A 177 -25.53 -2.66 10.93
CA LEU A 177 -24.20 -3.21 11.11
C LEU A 177 -23.56 -3.64 9.79
N SER A 178 -24.32 -4.18 8.85
CA SER A 178 -23.84 -4.47 7.49
C SER A 178 -23.43 -3.19 6.75
N ARG A 179 -24.24 -2.13 6.83
CA ARG A 179 -23.91 -0.83 6.25
C ARG A 179 -22.70 -0.19 6.93
N LEU A 180 -22.57 -0.35 8.24
CA LEU A 180 -21.39 0.06 8.99
C LEU A 180 -20.13 -0.67 8.50
N GLY A 181 -20.21 -2.00 8.36
CA GLY A 181 -19.14 -2.84 7.84
C GLY A 181 -18.67 -2.39 6.46
N LEU A 182 -19.59 -2.06 5.56
CA LEU A 182 -19.26 -1.52 4.23
C LEU A 182 -18.52 -0.18 4.30
N GLN A 183 -18.90 0.72 5.21
CA GLN A 183 -18.20 2.00 5.39
C GLN A 183 -16.75 1.79 5.84
N TYR A 184 -16.52 0.94 6.84
CA TYR A 184 -15.16 0.63 7.32
C TYR A 184 -14.34 -0.18 6.31
N ALA A 185 -14.98 -1.09 5.56
CA ALA A 185 -14.31 -1.82 4.49
C ALA A 185 -13.84 -0.85 3.38
N SER A 186 -14.66 0.14 3.02
CA SER A 186 -14.26 1.18 2.05
C SER A 186 -13.11 2.04 2.56
N LEU A 187 -13.09 2.36 3.87
CA LEU A 187 -11.99 3.10 4.51
C LEU A 187 -10.70 2.28 4.52
N LEU A 188 -10.77 1.00 4.88
CA LEU A 188 -9.64 0.06 4.85
C LEU A 188 -9.08 -0.10 3.43
N LEU A 189 -9.95 -0.19 2.43
CA LEU A 189 -9.57 -0.23 1.02
C LEU A 189 -8.86 1.06 0.60
N ALA A 190 -9.38 2.23 1.00
CA ALA A 190 -8.74 3.51 0.74
C ALA A 190 -7.35 3.61 1.40
N ILE A 191 -7.23 3.21 2.67
CA ILE A 191 -5.93 3.12 3.35
C ILE A 191 -4.99 2.16 2.61
N GLY A 192 -5.51 1.01 2.16
CA GLY A 192 -4.79 0.04 1.35
C GLY A 192 -4.22 0.67 0.09
N LEU A 193 -5.06 1.26 -0.77
CA LEU A 193 -4.66 1.92 -2.02
C LEU A 193 -3.71 3.12 -1.81
N MET A 194 -3.87 3.88 -0.73
CA MET A 194 -2.95 4.97 -0.41
C MET A 194 -1.57 4.48 0.03
N THR A 195 -1.50 3.28 0.60
CA THR A 195 -0.26 2.70 1.14
C THR A 195 0.33 1.59 0.25
N THR A 196 -0.32 1.22 -0.86
CA THR A 196 0.24 0.34 -1.89
C THR A 196 1.49 1.00 -2.49
N GLY A 197 2.63 0.32 -2.36
CA GLY A 197 3.97 0.88 -2.58
C GLY A 197 4.91 0.72 -1.38
N ALA A 198 4.37 0.37 -0.21
CA ALA A 198 5.13 0.03 1.00
C ALA A 198 5.75 -1.39 1.00
N SER A 199 6.06 -1.98 -0.17
CA SER A 199 6.45 -3.40 -0.27
C SER A 199 7.83 -3.73 0.29
N GLN A 200 8.66 -2.72 0.61
CA GLN A 200 9.95 -2.92 1.24
C GLN A 200 9.80 -3.17 2.76
N LEU A 201 10.36 -4.28 3.25
CA LEU A 201 10.18 -4.80 4.61
C LEU A 201 10.54 -3.81 5.75
N ARG A 202 11.32 -2.76 5.48
CA ARG A 202 11.81 -1.77 6.47
C ARG A 202 11.19 -0.37 6.38
N MET A 203 10.19 -0.14 5.54
CA MET A 203 9.61 1.20 5.37
C MET A 203 8.67 1.58 6.53
N LYS A 204 8.78 2.83 7.03
CA LYS A 204 7.90 3.38 8.07
C LYS A 204 6.43 3.33 7.63
N ARG A 205 6.16 3.42 6.33
CA ARG A 205 4.84 3.27 5.70
C ARG A 205 4.13 1.97 6.04
N ARG A 206 4.86 0.85 6.15
CA ARG A 206 4.26 -0.45 6.53
C ARG A 206 3.74 -0.40 7.96
N ILE A 207 4.47 0.23 8.86
CA ILE A 207 4.09 0.41 10.28
C ILE A 207 2.89 1.35 10.39
N TRP A 208 2.85 2.44 9.63
CA TRP A 208 1.67 3.33 9.60
C TRP A 208 0.44 2.63 9.03
N ARG A 209 0.59 1.84 7.96
CA ARG A 209 -0.50 1.05 7.38
C ARG A 209 -1.07 0.07 8.40
N THR A 210 -0.22 -0.69 9.11
CA THR A 210 -0.69 -1.65 10.12
C THR A 210 -1.35 -0.93 11.30
N ARG A 211 -0.78 0.17 11.78
CA ARG A 211 -1.38 0.96 12.88
C ARG A 211 -2.73 1.56 12.50
N LEU A 212 -2.84 2.19 11.32
CA LEU A 212 -4.10 2.78 10.85
C LEU A 212 -5.16 1.71 10.59
N ALA A 213 -4.77 0.57 10.00
CA ALA A 213 -5.68 -0.55 9.80
C ALA A 213 -6.18 -1.12 11.13
N LEU A 214 -5.27 -1.40 12.08
CA LEU A 214 -5.63 -1.90 13.42
C LEU A 214 -6.54 -0.92 14.16
N LEU A 215 -6.24 0.38 14.11
CA LEU A 215 -7.03 1.41 14.77
C LEU A 215 -8.43 1.54 14.15
N SER A 216 -8.55 1.41 12.82
CA SER A 216 -9.86 1.38 12.15
C SER A 216 -10.68 0.13 12.49
N ILE A 217 -10.05 -1.04 12.59
CA ILE A 217 -10.70 -2.29 13.00
C ILE A 217 -11.16 -2.19 14.46
N PHE A 218 -10.31 -1.69 15.34
CA PHE A 218 -10.65 -1.48 16.75
C PHE A 218 -11.85 -0.55 16.91
N TYR A 219 -11.85 0.56 16.17
CA TYR A 219 -12.95 1.53 16.23
C TYR A 219 -14.26 0.95 15.65
N PHE A 220 -14.19 0.13 14.59
CA PHE A 220 -15.34 -0.63 14.09
C PHE A 220 -15.91 -1.59 15.15
N ILE A 221 -15.06 -2.38 15.80
CA ILE A 221 -15.49 -3.32 16.85
C ILE A 221 -16.12 -2.56 18.02
N PHE A 222 -15.50 -1.45 18.44
CA PHE A 222 -16.04 -0.59 19.51
C PHE A 222 -17.43 -0.07 19.16
N GLU A 223 -17.61 0.50 17.96
CA GLU A 223 -18.89 1.05 17.53
C GLU A 223 -19.97 -0.02 17.36
N ALA A 224 -19.61 -1.17 16.78
CA ALA A 224 -20.51 -2.31 16.64
C ALA A 224 -20.92 -2.88 18.01
N ALA A 225 -20.00 -2.98 18.96
CA ALA A 225 -20.28 -3.44 20.32
C ALA A 225 -21.19 -2.46 21.06
N VAL A 226 -20.94 -1.15 20.98
CA VAL A 226 -21.79 -0.11 21.58
C VAL A 226 -23.20 -0.19 21.01
N LEU A 227 -23.36 -0.27 19.68
CA LEU A 227 -24.67 -0.42 19.05
C LEU A 227 -25.39 -1.71 19.49
N SER A 228 -24.66 -2.82 19.55
CA SER A 228 -25.20 -4.10 20.03
C SER A 228 -25.72 -3.99 21.47
N ILE A 229 -24.91 -3.47 22.39
CA ILE A 229 -25.29 -3.30 23.79
C ILE A 229 -26.52 -2.40 23.93
N LEU A 230 -26.56 -1.28 23.19
CA LEU A 230 -27.67 -0.32 23.26
C LEU A 230 -29.00 -0.89 22.73
N VAL A 231 -28.95 -1.79 21.74
CA VAL A 231 -30.14 -2.46 21.20
C VAL A 231 -30.61 -3.59 22.12
N PHE A 232 -29.70 -4.39 22.67
CA PHE A 232 -30.05 -5.51 23.56
C PHE A 232 -30.42 -5.07 24.98
N ILE A 233 -29.90 -3.94 25.46
CA ILE A 233 -30.15 -3.41 26.82
C ILE A 233 -30.67 -1.97 26.70
N PRO A 234 -31.97 -1.77 26.38
CA PRO A 234 -32.56 -0.45 26.23
C PRO A 234 -32.59 0.36 27.54
N SER A 235 -32.48 -0.31 28.69
CA SER A 235 -32.48 0.32 30.02
C SER A 235 -31.29 1.27 30.24
N LEU A 236 -30.15 1.01 29.58
CA LEU A 236 -29.01 1.93 29.56
C LEU A 236 -29.36 3.24 28.84
N LEU A 237 -30.20 3.15 27.81
CA LEU A 237 -30.65 4.29 27.04
C LEU A 237 -31.63 5.15 27.84
N THR A 238 -32.50 4.53 28.64
CA THR A 238 -33.43 5.25 29.51
C THR A 238 -32.74 5.93 30.70
N ALA A 239 -31.60 5.39 31.14
CA ALA A 239 -30.78 5.99 32.19
C ALA A 239 -29.92 7.18 31.69
N MET A 240 -29.59 7.20 30.40
CA MET A 240 -28.95 8.33 29.75
C MET A 240 -30.04 9.28 29.24
N ASP A 241 -30.28 10.39 29.93
CA ASP A 241 -31.26 11.45 29.58
C ASP A 241 -31.86 11.33 28.17
N ALA A 242 -33.17 11.06 28.11
CA ALA A 242 -33.96 10.78 26.91
C ALA A 242 -33.92 11.88 25.81
N GLY A 243 -33.20 12.98 26.03
CA GLY A 243 -32.92 14.02 25.03
C GLY A 243 -31.66 13.79 24.19
N ARG A 244 -30.77 12.87 24.55
CA ARG A 244 -29.53 12.61 23.78
C ARG A 244 -29.74 11.46 22.79
N MET A 245 -29.99 11.83 21.54
CA MET A 245 -29.94 10.94 20.38
C MET A 245 -28.54 10.30 20.27
N THR A 246 -28.38 9.07 20.74
CA THR A 246 -27.07 8.39 20.72
C THR A 246 -26.53 8.24 19.31
N TRP A 247 -27.41 8.02 18.32
CA TRP A 247 -27.01 7.98 16.92
C TRP A 247 -26.39 9.28 16.40
N ASP A 248 -26.89 10.46 16.81
CA ASP A 248 -26.30 11.75 16.43
C ASP A 248 -24.86 11.86 16.96
N ALA A 249 -24.62 11.41 18.20
CA ALA A 249 -23.30 11.39 18.82
C ALA A 249 -22.37 10.40 18.11
N LEU A 250 -22.83 9.17 17.84
CA LEU A 250 -22.06 8.18 17.08
C LEU A 250 -21.72 8.70 15.68
N PHE A 251 -22.66 9.34 14.99
CA PHE A 251 -22.42 9.94 13.68
C PHE A 251 -21.34 11.03 13.75
N LEU A 252 -21.39 11.91 14.76
CA LEU A 252 -20.37 12.94 14.97
C LEU A 252 -18.98 12.30 15.19
N PHE A 253 -18.90 11.29 16.06
CA PHE A 253 -17.64 10.59 16.31
C PHE A 253 -17.10 9.92 15.05
N ARG A 254 -17.96 9.20 14.32
CA ARG A 254 -17.61 8.54 13.05
C ARG A 254 -17.13 9.55 12.02
N SER A 255 -17.87 10.65 11.85
CA SER A 255 -17.54 11.66 10.86
C SER A 255 -16.31 12.50 11.22
N SER A 256 -15.93 12.55 12.49
CA SER A 256 -14.64 13.11 12.92
C SER A 256 -13.49 12.12 12.71
N PHE A 257 -13.74 10.84 12.97
CA PHE A 257 -12.74 9.77 12.86
C PHE A 257 -12.27 9.51 11.42
N PHE A 258 -13.20 9.43 10.45
CA PHE A 258 -12.86 9.13 9.05
C PHE A 258 -11.88 10.14 8.43
N PRO A 259 -12.12 11.46 8.48
CA PRO A 259 -11.17 12.44 7.96
C PRO A 259 -9.87 12.46 8.77
N PHE A 260 -9.90 12.20 10.08
CA PHE A 260 -8.69 12.08 10.89
C PHE A 260 -7.79 10.94 10.39
N ILE A 261 -8.37 9.76 10.14
CA ILE A 261 -7.62 8.62 9.61
C ILE A 261 -7.07 8.88 8.21
N LEU A 262 -7.87 9.49 7.34
CA LEU A 262 -7.42 9.89 6.01
C LEU A 262 -6.28 10.91 6.12
N PHE A 263 -6.39 11.91 7.00
CA PHE A 263 -5.34 12.87 7.23
C PHE A 263 -4.05 12.23 7.76
N CYS A 264 -4.14 11.30 8.72
CA CYS A 264 -2.98 10.54 9.19
C CYS A 264 -2.35 9.68 8.08
N SER A 265 -3.17 9.08 7.22
CA SER A 265 -2.68 8.29 6.07
C SER A 265 -1.94 9.18 5.07
N TRP A 266 -2.44 10.39 4.81
CA TRP A 266 -1.77 11.39 3.98
C TRP A 266 -0.47 11.86 4.59
N TRP A 267 -0.49 12.19 5.88
CA TRP A 267 0.69 12.57 6.63
C TRP A 267 1.76 11.48 6.56
N ALA A 268 1.38 10.20 6.67
CA ALA A 268 2.30 9.08 6.52
C ALA A 268 2.92 9.00 5.11
N VAL A 269 2.19 9.38 4.05
CA VAL A 269 2.70 9.41 2.67
C VAL A 269 3.60 10.63 2.41
N VAL A 270 3.31 11.78 3.02
CA VAL A 270 4.04 13.04 2.84
C VAL A 270 5.29 13.14 3.71
N SER A 271 5.23 12.62 4.95
CA SER A 271 6.34 12.68 5.91
C SER A 271 7.50 11.75 5.57
N GLU A 272 7.27 10.77 4.70
CA GLU A 272 8.37 10.06 4.07
C GLU A 272 8.87 10.90 2.88
N PRO A 273 10.12 11.41 2.93
CA PRO A 273 10.74 11.85 1.69
C PRO A 273 10.66 10.68 0.70
N PRO A 274 10.60 10.94 -0.62
CA PRO A 274 10.91 9.89 -1.57
C PRO A 274 12.33 9.40 -1.22
N ALA A 275 12.42 8.37 -0.37
CA ALA A 275 13.55 7.46 -0.36
C ALA A 275 13.63 7.06 -1.81
N GLU A 276 14.71 7.53 -2.42
CA GLU A 276 14.91 7.77 -3.83
C GLU A 276 13.91 7.00 -4.68
N LEU A 277 13.19 7.73 -5.53
CA LEU A 277 12.78 7.14 -6.79
C LEU A 277 14.10 6.65 -7.40
N LEU A 278 14.49 5.42 -7.07
CA LEU A 278 15.45 4.63 -7.79
C LEU A 278 14.86 4.71 -9.18
N SER A 279 15.41 5.66 -9.93
CA SER A 279 15.06 5.89 -11.31
C SER A 279 15.12 4.52 -11.99
N PRO A 280 14.38 4.30 -13.07
CA PRO A 280 14.52 3.06 -13.85
C PRO A 280 16.01 2.67 -14.07
N ILE A 281 16.92 3.65 -14.08
CA ILE A 281 18.38 3.52 -14.10
C ILE A 281 18.98 2.78 -12.88
N ALA A 282 18.44 2.89 -11.67
CA ALA A 282 18.98 2.21 -10.49
C ALA A 282 18.37 0.81 -10.25
N LYS A 283 17.18 0.51 -10.80
CA LYS A 283 16.75 -0.89 -10.99
C LYS A 283 17.60 -1.57 -12.05
N VAL A 284 17.90 -0.86 -13.14
CA VAL A 284 18.92 -1.30 -14.10
C VAL A 284 20.27 -1.41 -13.42
N GLY A 285 20.67 -0.48 -12.54
CA GLY A 285 21.95 -0.50 -11.83
C GLY A 285 22.09 -1.63 -10.81
N LEU A 286 21.03 -1.99 -10.09
CA LEU A 286 21.04 -3.16 -9.20
C LEU A 286 21.07 -4.47 -10.00
N GLY A 287 20.32 -4.53 -11.12
CA GLY A 287 20.39 -5.63 -12.07
C GLY A 287 21.74 -5.70 -12.79
N LEU A 288 22.37 -4.56 -13.06
CA LEU A 288 23.67 -4.44 -13.70
C LEU A 288 24.79 -4.79 -12.72
N ALA A 289 24.61 -4.49 -11.43
CA ALA A 289 25.52 -4.92 -10.38
C ALA A 289 25.44 -6.44 -10.15
N SER A 290 24.24 -7.04 -10.18
CA SER A 290 24.11 -8.51 -10.12
C SER A 290 24.62 -9.18 -11.40
N VAL A 291 24.35 -8.59 -12.57
CA VAL A 291 24.89 -9.08 -13.85
C VAL A 291 26.40 -8.90 -13.89
N ALA A 292 26.95 -7.81 -13.36
CA ALA A 292 28.39 -7.60 -13.25
C ALA A 292 29.03 -8.63 -12.30
N SER A 293 28.41 -8.94 -11.15
CA SER A 293 28.92 -9.98 -10.26
C SER A 293 28.84 -11.38 -10.88
N ASP A 294 27.80 -11.67 -11.66
CA ASP A 294 27.67 -12.92 -12.39
C ASP A 294 28.68 -13.03 -13.54
N LEU A 295 28.94 -11.91 -14.24
CA LEU A 295 29.99 -11.81 -15.25
C LEU A 295 31.38 -11.98 -14.64
N ASP A 296 31.67 -11.35 -13.51
CA ASP A 296 32.95 -11.55 -12.81
C ASP A 296 33.12 -13.00 -12.35
N GLY A 297 32.04 -13.64 -11.89
CA GLY A 297 32.01 -15.06 -11.57
C GLY A 297 32.31 -15.94 -12.80
N LEU A 298 31.70 -15.63 -13.94
CA LEU A 298 31.93 -16.34 -15.20
C LEU A 298 33.34 -16.13 -15.74
N VAL A 299 33.87 -14.90 -15.70
CA VAL A 299 35.25 -14.59 -16.12
C VAL A 299 36.25 -15.36 -15.28
N ASN A 300 36.04 -15.45 -13.96
CA ASN A 300 36.91 -16.23 -13.09
C ASN A 300 36.83 -17.73 -13.39
N ARG A 301 35.63 -18.28 -13.66
CA ARG A 301 35.48 -19.67 -14.11
C ARG A 301 36.16 -19.92 -15.46
N LEU A 302 36.01 -19.02 -16.42
CA LEU A 302 36.68 -19.12 -17.72
C LEU A 302 38.20 -19.10 -17.58
N ARG A 303 38.74 -18.19 -16.76
CA ARG A 303 40.17 -18.16 -16.44
C ARG A 303 40.64 -19.47 -15.80
N LEU A 304 39.89 -20.02 -14.85
CA LEU A 304 40.19 -21.32 -14.24
C LEU A 304 40.15 -22.45 -15.26
N THR A 305 39.15 -22.48 -16.15
CA THR A 305 39.08 -23.51 -17.21
C THR A 305 40.22 -23.37 -18.22
N ALA A 306 40.64 -22.15 -18.55
CA ALA A 306 41.78 -21.91 -19.42
C ALA A 306 43.08 -22.39 -18.77
N LEU A 307 43.29 -22.10 -17.48
CA LEU A 307 44.43 -22.60 -16.71
C LEU A 307 44.41 -24.13 -16.55
N GLN A 308 43.24 -24.71 -16.34
CA GLN A 308 43.09 -26.17 -16.29
C GLN A 308 43.41 -26.80 -17.64
N ARG A 309 42.97 -26.20 -18.74
CA ARG A 309 43.31 -26.66 -20.09
C ARG A 309 44.81 -26.57 -20.35
N THR A 310 45.47 -25.48 -20.00
CA THR A 310 46.93 -25.36 -20.18
C THR A 310 47.70 -26.32 -19.29
N ALA A 311 47.23 -26.58 -18.07
CA ALA A 311 47.80 -27.59 -17.17
C ALA A 311 47.65 -29.01 -17.73
N LEU A 312 46.45 -29.37 -18.23
CA LEU A 312 46.20 -30.66 -18.88
C LEU A 312 47.02 -30.83 -20.16
N MET A 313 47.19 -29.75 -20.93
CA MET A 313 48.02 -29.77 -22.13
C MET A 313 49.51 -29.85 -21.83
N LYS A 314 49.95 -29.63 -20.59
CA LYS A 314 51.35 -29.81 -20.18
C LYS A 314 51.70 -31.28 -19.95
N ASP A 315 50.72 -32.08 -19.53
CA ASP A 315 50.85 -33.52 -19.38
C ASP A 315 50.75 -34.23 -20.74
N GLY A 316 51.68 -35.14 -21.03
CA GLY A 316 51.77 -35.83 -22.31
C GLY A 316 50.63 -36.83 -22.54
N ASP A 317 50.23 -37.53 -21.49
CA ASP A 317 49.22 -38.59 -21.58
C ASP A 317 47.83 -38.00 -21.87
N TYR A 318 47.44 -36.94 -21.14
CA TYR A 318 46.19 -36.23 -21.39
C TYR A 318 46.18 -35.52 -22.75
N ARG A 319 47.33 -35.00 -23.23
CA ARG A 319 47.42 -34.41 -24.56
C ARG A 319 47.09 -35.43 -25.65
N SER A 320 47.62 -36.65 -25.55
CA SER A 320 47.34 -37.73 -26.51
C SER A 320 45.87 -38.19 -26.49
N GLN A 321 45.26 -38.27 -25.31
CA GLN A 321 43.83 -38.60 -25.16
C GLN A 321 42.93 -37.50 -25.72
N ILE A 322 43.28 -36.23 -25.48
CA ILE A 322 42.55 -35.09 -26.04
C ILE A 322 42.69 -35.07 -27.58
N HIS A 323 43.88 -35.34 -28.11
CA HIS A 323 44.10 -35.43 -29.56
C HIS A 323 43.26 -36.53 -30.20
N SER A 324 43.30 -37.74 -29.64
CA SER A 324 42.49 -38.87 -30.15
C SER A 324 40.99 -38.64 -30.03
N PHE A 325 40.53 -37.95 -28.96
CA PHE A 325 39.15 -37.52 -28.84
C PHE A 325 38.76 -36.54 -29.96
N TRP A 326 39.53 -35.48 -30.19
CA TRP A 326 39.22 -34.49 -31.23
C TRP A 326 39.32 -35.08 -32.65
N GLU A 327 40.29 -35.96 -32.90
CA GLU A 327 40.35 -36.73 -34.15
C GLU A 327 39.10 -37.60 -34.35
N ASN A 328 38.61 -38.24 -33.30
CA ASN A 328 37.40 -39.05 -33.39
C ASN A 328 36.16 -38.19 -33.63
N VAL A 329 36.08 -37.01 -33.02
CA VAL A 329 35.01 -36.03 -33.26
C VAL A 329 35.08 -35.50 -34.69
N GLU A 330 36.27 -35.17 -35.22
CA GLU A 330 36.44 -34.72 -36.60
C GLU A 330 36.09 -35.83 -37.60
N ARG A 331 36.47 -37.07 -37.30
CA ARG A 331 36.06 -38.25 -38.07
C ARG A 331 34.55 -38.44 -38.06
N GLN A 332 33.90 -38.29 -36.91
CA GLN A 332 32.43 -38.36 -36.83
C GLN A 332 31.76 -37.20 -37.56
N ALA A 333 32.31 -35.99 -37.48
CA ALA A 333 31.78 -34.82 -38.17
C ALA A 333 31.91 -34.94 -39.70
N THR A 334 33.02 -35.49 -40.19
CA THR A 334 33.23 -35.78 -41.62
C THR A 334 32.34 -36.93 -42.13
N LEU A 335 32.12 -37.96 -41.30
CA LEU A 335 31.15 -39.03 -41.60
C LEU A 335 29.70 -38.52 -41.59
N ALA A 336 29.36 -37.61 -40.68
CA ALA A 336 28.05 -36.99 -40.63
C ALA A 336 27.82 -36.04 -41.81
N SER A 337 28.83 -35.24 -42.19
CA SER A 337 28.73 -34.29 -43.30
C SER A 337 28.74 -34.96 -44.68
N SER A 338 29.30 -36.16 -44.80
CA SER A 338 29.24 -36.98 -46.02
C SER A 338 27.93 -37.76 -46.20
N ASN A 339 27.08 -37.81 -45.17
CA ASN A 339 25.77 -38.44 -45.26
C ASN A 339 24.80 -37.59 -46.13
N PRO A 340 24.23 -38.13 -47.22
CA PRO A 340 23.37 -37.38 -48.14
C PRO A 340 22.10 -36.81 -47.47
N SER A 341 21.60 -37.46 -46.42
CA SER A 341 20.44 -37.00 -45.65
C SER A 341 20.72 -35.75 -44.80
N ILE A 342 21.95 -35.61 -44.31
CA ILE A 342 22.38 -34.45 -43.52
C ILE A 342 22.71 -33.28 -44.46
N LYS A 343 23.24 -33.57 -45.65
CA LYS A 343 23.49 -32.55 -46.68
C LYS A 343 22.20 -31.88 -47.17
N SER A 344 21.16 -32.65 -47.45
CA SER A 344 19.84 -32.11 -47.82
C SER A 344 19.17 -31.35 -46.67
N MET A 345 19.34 -31.81 -45.43
CA MET A 345 18.86 -31.12 -44.23
C MET A 345 19.59 -29.78 -43.97
N LYS A 346 20.90 -29.73 -44.26
CA LYS A 346 21.72 -28.52 -44.16
C LYS A 346 21.36 -27.48 -45.22
N GLU A 347 21.07 -27.94 -46.44
CA GLU A 347 20.59 -27.10 -47.54
C GLU A 347 19.19 -26.55 -47.27
N THR A 348 18.27 -27.36 -46.72
CA THR A 348 16.92 -26.90 -46.32
C THR A 348 16.93 -25.92 -45.14
N MET A 349 17.92 -26.00 -44.24
CA MET A 349 18.12 -25.02 -43.16
C MET A 349 18.93 -23.78 -43.58
N GLY A 350 19.38 -23.68 -44.84
CA GLY A 350 20.15 -22.54 -45.34
C GLY A 350 21.57 -22.42 -44.77
N LEU A 351 22.12 -23.50 -44.19
CA LEU A 351 23.41 -23.53 -43.50
C LEU A 351 24.59 -23.87 -44.44
N SER A 352 24.33 -24.13 -45.72
CA SER A 352 25.36 -24.53 -46.70
C SER A 352 26.30 -23.38 -47.08
N THR A 353 25.80 -22.15 -47.18
CA THR A 353 26.57 -20.92 -47.50
C THR A 353 27.37 -20.38 -46.32
N SER A 354 26.86 -20.56 -45.10
CA SER A 354 27.55 -20.21 -43.84
C SER A 354 28.85 -20.98 -43.66
N ASP A 355 28.83 -22.29 -43.94
CA ASP A 355 30.00 -23.13 -43.69
C ASP A 355 31.14 -22.89 -44.69
N THR A 356 30.82 -22.60 -45.95
CA THR A 356 31.85 -22.22 -46.94
C THR A 356 32.58 -20.93 -46.56
N MET A 357 31.87 -19.95 -46.00
CA MET A 357 32.51 -18.71 -45.51
C MET A 357 33.30 -18.93 -44.22
N ASN A 358 32.82 -19.79 -43.31
CA ASN A 358 33.55 -20.14 -42.08
C ASN A 358 34.83 -20.93 -42.34
N HIS A 359 34.83 -21.83 -43.33
CA HIS A 359 36.05 -22.53 -43.73
C HIS A 359 37.07 -21.54 -44.30
N GLN A 360 36.64 -20.63 -45.17
CA GLN A 360 37.51 -19.61 -45.76
C GLN A 360 38.11 -18.66 -44.71
N SER A 361 37.33 -18.23 -43.71
CA SER A 361 37.82 -17.36 -42.64
C SER A 361 38.74 -18.10 -41.65
N ARG A 362 38.47 -19.38 -41.38
CA ARG A 362 39.34 -20.23 -40.57
C ARG A 362 40.69 -20.46 -41.24
N ASP A 363 40.69 -20.69 -42.55
CA ASP A 363 41.92 -20.91 -43.33
C ASP A 363 42.75 -19.63 -43.42
N GLN A 364 42.09 -18.47 -43.58
CA GLN A 364 42.75 -17.16 -43.48
C GLN A 364 43.39 -16.93 -42.10
N LEU A 365 42.67 -17.25 -41.02
CA LEU A 365 43.21 -17.15 -39.66
C LEU A 365 44.40 -18.08 -39.46
N ARG A 366 44.33 -19.31 -39.99
CA ARG A 366 45.43 -20.28 -39.92
C ARG A 366 46.67 -19.77 -40.64
N THR A 367 46.53 -19.31 -41.89
CA THR A 367 47.65 -18.69 -42.62
C THR A 367 48.20 -17.46 -41.91
N TRP A 368 47.38 -16.68 -41.21
CA TRP A 368 47.85 -15.56 -40.42
C TRP A 368 48.64 -16.00 -39.18
N ILE A 369 48.16 -17.01 -38.45
CA ILE A 369 48.87 -17.58 -37.28
C ILE A 369 50.21 -18.17 -37.71
N ASP A 370 50.24 -18.94 -38.79
CA ASP A 370 51.46 -19.57 -39.31
C ASP A 370 52.50 -18.52 -39.77
N ASN A 371 52.04 -17.37 -40.28
CA ASN A 371 52.91 -16.25 -40.65
C ASN A 371 53.42 -15.44 -39.45
N VAL A 372 52.67 -15.38 -38.34
CA VAL A 372 52.99 -14.56 -37.16
C VAL A 372 53.76 -15.35 -36.10
N PHE A 373 53.54 -16.67 -36.01
CA PHE A 373 54.21 -17.58 -35.09
C PHE A 373 54.71 -18.83 -35.84
N PRO A 374 55.81 -18.74 -36.60
CA PRO A 374 56.39 -19.90 -37.27
C PRO A 374 56.88 -20.92 -36.22
N ASP A 375 56.50 -22.18 -36.39
CA ASP A 375 56.93 -23.27 -35.52
C ASP A 375 58.48 -23.44 -35.60
N PRO A 376 59.21 -23.39 -34.48
CA PRO A 376 60.68 -23.43 -34.49
C PRO A 376 61.28 -24.84 -34.73
N SER A 377 60.48 -25.84 -35.10
CA SER A 377 60.90 -27.26 -35.12
C SER A 377 61.13 -27.86 -36.52
N PHE A 378 61.06 -27.06 -37.60
CA PHE A 378 61.26 -27.55 -38.96
C PHE A 378 62.21 -26.68 -39.80
N ASP A 379 63.36 -26.28 -39.26
CA ASP A 379 64.53 -25.94 -40.08
C ASP A 379 65.39 -27.20 -40.29
N SER A 380 64.95 -28.09 -41.17
CA SER A 380 65.80 -29.13 -41.75
C SER A 380 66.27 -28.69 -43.13
N SER A 381 67.20 -27.74 -43.17
CA SER A 381 68.06 -27.49 -44.32
C SER A 381 69.52 -27.62 -43.88
N SER A 382 69.94 -28.84 -43.58
CA SER A 382 71.36 -29.22 -43.64
C SER A 382 71.71 -29.47 -45.11
N PRO A 383 72.62 -28.70 -45.73
CA PRO A 383 73.13 -29.02 -47.05
C PRO A 383 74.09 -30.21 -46.92
N THR A 384 73.80 -31.25 -47.69
CA THR A 384 74.70 -32.35 -48.00
C THR A 384 75.72 -31.86 -49.04
N SER A 385 77.01 -31.86 -48.72
CA SER A 385 78.10 -32.26 -49.63
C SER A 385 79.49 -32.05 -49.02
N LEU A 386 80.22 -33.17 -48.90
CA LEU A 386 81.68 -33.38 -49.00
C LEU A 386 82.64 -32.52 -48.16
#